data_AF-A0A952KW61-F1
#
_entry.id   AF-A0A952KW61-F1
#
_cell.length_a   1.000
_cell.length_b   1.000
_cell.length_c   1.000
_cell.angle_alpha   90.00
_cell.angle_beta   90.00
_cell.angle_gamma   90.00
#
_symmetry.space_group_name_H-M   'P 1'
#
loop_
_entity.id
_entity.type
_entity.pdbx_description
1 polymer ?
#
loop_
_entity_poly.entity_id
_entity_poly.type
_entity_poly.pdbx_seq_one_letter_code
_entity_poly.pdbx_strand_id
1 'polypeptide(L)' 'MSIQEIVPERLSELLGDRRWLVLTGAGVSTDSGIPDYRGPGAPTRTPMTIARFRSGHAAQQRYWARSFLGWS' A
#
# COMPACT_ATOMS: atom_id res chain seq x y z
N MET A 1 -15.61 5.84 -16.68
CA MET A 1 -15.53 4.38 -16.89
C MET A 1 -15.23 3.76 -15.54
N SER A 2 -16.21 3.09 -14.92
CA SER A 2 -16.08 2.47 -13.60
C SER A 2 -15.33 1.15 -13.71
N ILE A 3 -14.33 0.92 -12.86
CA ILE A 3 -13.56 -0.36 -12.81
C ILE A 3 -14.44 -1.57 -12.47
N GLN A 4 -15.67 -1.33 -11.99
CA GLN A 4 -16.63 -2.35 -11.56
C GLN A 4 -17.26 -3.15 -12.72
N GLU A 5 -16.98 -2.81 -13.98
CA GLU A 5 -17.55 -3.48 -15.17
C GLU A 5 -16.51 -4.26 -16.00
N ILE A 6 -15.38 -4.68 -15.42
CA ILE A 6 -14.51 -5.65 -16.10
C ILE A 6 -15.16 -7.03 -15.97
N VAL A 7 -15.91 -7.40 -17.01
CA VAL A 7 -16.40 -8.75 -17.25
C VAL A 7 -15.20 -9.70 -17.28
N PRO A 8 -15.09 -10.70 -16.38
CA PRO A 8 -13.92 -11.59 -16.25
C PRO A 8 -13.51 -12.24 -17.57
N GLU A 9 -14.48 -12.56 -18.43
CA GLU A 9 -14.30 -13.14 -19.75
C GLU A 9 -13.52 -12.21 -20.70
N ARG A 10 -13.67 -10.88 -20.56
CA ARG A 10 -12.90 -9.91 -21.35
C ARG A 10 -11.48 -9.75 -20.84
N LEU A 11 -11.27 -10.01 -19.55
CA LEU A 11 -9.94 -9.90 -18.94
C LEU A 11 -9.05 -11.02 -19.48
N SER A 12 -9.51 -12.28 -19.50
CA SER A 12 -8.71 -13.40 -20.00
C SER A 12 -8.30 -13.24 -21.47
N GLU A 13 -9.18 -12.71 -22.33
CA GLU A 13 -8.87 -12.36 -23.72
C GLU A 13 -7.82 -11.23 -23.82
N LEU A 14 -7.98 -10.18 -23.02
CA LEU A 14 -7.00 -9.10 -22.92
C LEU A 14 -5.64 -9.63 -22.44
N LEU A 15 -5.68 -10.63 -21.55
CA LEU A 15 -4.46 -11.14 -20.97
C LEU A 15 -3.72 -12.05 -21.94
N GLY A 16 -4.41 -13.09 -22.42
CA GLY A 16 -3.87 -14.10 -23.32
C GLY A 16 -2.54 -14.69 -22.87
N ASP A 17 -1.82 -15.31 -23.81
CA ASP A 17 -0.51 -15.91 -23.56
C ASP A 17 0.64 -14.91 -23.78
N ARG A 18 0.61 -13.82 -23.02
CA ARG A 18 1.59 -12.73 -23.10
C ARG A 18 2.51 -12.75 -21.89
N ARG A 19 3.54 -11.91 -21.88
CA ARG A 19 4.34 -11.63 -20.66
C ARG A 19 3.76 -10.45 -19.91
N TRP A 20 3.58 -10.63 -18.62
CA TRP A 20 2.84 -9.73 -17.74
C TRP A 20 3.77 -9.02 -16.78
N LEU A 21 3.53 -7.73 -16.59
CA LEU A 21 4.03 -6.99 -15.44
C LEU A 21 2.83 -6.46 -14.67
N VAL A 22 2.74 -6.82 -13.41
CA VAL A 22 1.72 -6.31 -12.50
C VAL A 22 2.39 -5.39 -11.50
N LEU A 23 1.95 -4.14 -11.47
CA LEU A 23 2.32 -3.18 -10.43
C LEU A 23 1.13 -3.06 -9.47
N THR A 24 1.34 -3.43 -8.22
CA THR A 24 0.31 -3.32 -7.17
C THR A 24 0.58 -2.12 -6.26
N GLY A 25 -0.48 -1.62 -5.65
CA GLY A 25 -0.41 -0.69 -4.53
C GLY A 25 -0.93 -1.33 -3.24
N ALA A 26 -0.96 -0.56 -2.16
CA ALA A 26 -1.46 -1.04 -0.85
C ALA A 26 -2.91 -1.56 -0.89
N GLY A 27 -3.71 -1.12 -1.86
CA GLY A 27 -5.10 -1.57 -2.06
C GLY A 27 -5.26 -3.08 -2.18
N VAL A 28 -4.24 -3.80 -2.68
CA VAL A 28 -4.31 -5.28 -2.79
C VAL A 28 -4.35 -5.98 -1.42
N SER A 29 -4.02 -5.28 -0.33
CA SER A 29 -3.93 -5.84 1.02
C SER A 29 -5.07 -5.42 1.95
N THR A 30 -6.03 -4.59 1.49
CA THR A 30 -7.12 -4.09 2.34
C THR A 30 -8.01 -5.20 2.85
N ASP A 31 -8.32 -6.17 2.00
CA ASP A 31 -9.17 -7.33 2.37
C ASP A 31 -8.45 -8.29 3.33
N SER A 32 -7.14 -8.13 3.50
CA SER A 32 -6.32 -8.82 4.51
C SER A 32 -6.22 -8.05 5.83
N GLY A 33 -6.98 -6.95 5.99
CA GLY A 33 -7.00 -6.12 7.20
C GLY A 33 -5.87 -5.09 7.27
N ILE A 34 -5.05 -4.93 6.22
CA ILE A 34 -4.00 -3.91 6.18
C ILE A 34 -4.56 -2.66 5.48
N PRO A 35 -4.77 -1.54 6.19
CA PRO A 35 -5.37 -0.36 5.58
C PRO A 35 -4.43 0.28 4.56
N ASP A 36 -4.98 0.61 3.39
CA ASP A 36 -4.28 1.36 2.37
C ASP A 36 -4.00 2.82 2.81
N TYR A 37 -3.48 3.64 1.91
CA TYR A 37 -3.11 5.02 2.23
C TYR A 37 -4.23 6.04 2.06
N ARG A 38 -5.20 5.80 1.17
CA ARG A 38 -6.13 6.84 0.68
C ARG A 38 -7.54 6.34 0.38
N GLY A 39 -7.83 5.08 0.64
CA GLY A 39 -9.14 4.48 0.45
C GLY A 39 -10.13 4.90 1.53
N PRO A 40 -11.40 4.53 1.36
CA PRO A 40 -12.44 4.79 2.35
C PRO A 40 -12.06 4.22 3.72
N GLY A 41 -12.14 5.05 4.77
CA GLY A 41 -11.78 4.63 6.13
C GLY A 41 -10.27 4.53 6.40
N ALA A 42 -9.41 4.87 5.43
CA ALA A 42 -7.97 4.90 5.67
C ALA A 42 -7.62 5.89 6.79
N PRO A 43 -6.76 5.50 7.75
CA PRO A 43 -6.42 6.37 8.86
C PRO A 43 -5.61 7.57 8.39
N THR A 44 -5.85 8.74 8.97
CA THR A 44 -5.02 9.93 8.73
C THR A 44 -3.58 9.64 9.15
N ARG A 45 -2.67 9.60 8.18
CA ARG A 45 -1.25 9.37 8.44
C ARG A 45 -0.47 10.68 8.43
N THR A 46 0.37 10.87 9.45
CA THR A 46 1.40 11.91 9.48
C THR A 46 2.77 11.24 9.36
N PRO A 47 3.19 10.85 8.13
CA PRO A 47 4.44 10.13 7.93
C PRO A 47 5.63 10.98 8.38
N MET A 48 6.66 10.30 8.90
CA MET A 48 7.92 10.97 9.18
C MET A 48 8.60 11.33 7.85
N THR A 49 8.99 12.60 7.69
CA THR A 49 9.75 13.02 6.52
C THR A 49 11.20 12.56 6.63
N ILE A 50 11.87 12.39 5.49
CA ILE A 50 13.29 12.02 5.46
C ILE A 50 14.16 13.05 6.18
N ALA A 51 13.85 14.35 6.07
CA ALA A 51 14.55 15.41 6.77
C ALA A 51 14.44 15.24 8.30
N ARG A 52 13.24 14.93 8.80
CA ARG A 52 13.04 14.67 10.24
C ARG A 52 13.72 13.40 10.69
N PHE A 53 13.68 12.33 9.90
CA PHE A 53 14.40 11.09 10.21
C PHE A 53 15.91 11.33 10.32
N ARG A 54 16.47 12.17 9.44
CA ARG A 54 17.89 12.55 9.44
C ARG A 54 18.26 13.58 10.51
N SER A 55 17.30 14.16 11.24
CA SER A 55 17.58 15.22 12.21
C SER A 55 18.27 14.74 13.49
N GLY A 56 18.39 13.43 13.69
CA GLY A 56 19.16 12.85 14.79
C GLY A 56 18.61 11.52 15.31
N HIS A 57 19.33 10.96 16.28
CA HIS A 57 19.11 9.61 16.80
C HIS A 57 17.71 9.41 17.41
N ALA A 58 17.18 10.40 18.12
CA ALA A 58 15.85 10.32 18.73
C ALA A 58 14.72 10.15 17.68
N ALA A 59 14.85 10.79 16.51
CA ALA A 59 13.87 10.63 15.43
C ALA A 59 13.94 9.23 14.81
N GLN A 60 15.15 8.69 14.64
CA GLN A 60 15.38 7.33 14.13
C GLN A 60 14.84 6.27 15.10
N GLN A 61 15.12 6.40 16.40
CA GLN A 61 14.57 5.51 17.43
C GLN A 61 13.05 5.52 17.42
N ARG A 62 12.40 6.70 17.38
CA ARG A 62 10.94 6.81 17.29
C ARG A 62 10.39 6.14 16.03
N TYR A 63 11.06 6.28 14.89
CA TYR A 63 10.65 5.64 13.64
C TYR A 63 10.66 4.10 13.78
N TRP A 64 11.76 3.54 14.27
CA TRP A 64 11.93 2.09 14.39
C TRP A 64 11.10 1.45 15.51
N ALA A 65 10.89 2.15 16.64
CA ALA A 65 10.06 1.66 17.74
C ALA A 65 8.62 1.38 17.28
N ARG A 66 8.06 2.24 16.42
CA ARG A 66 6.73 2.02 15.85
C ARG A 66 6.68 0.82 14.90
N SER A 67 7.74 0.61 14.11
CA SER A 67 7.83 -0.56 13.21
C SER A 67 7.96 -1.86 14.00
N PHE A 68 8.66 -1.83 15.14
CA PHE A 68 8.81 -2.99 16.04
C PHE A 68 7.48 -3.45 16.63
N LEU A 69 6.63 -2.53 17.10
CA LEU A 69 5.29 -2.85 17.61
C LEU A 69 4.34 -3.44 16.54
N GLY A 70 4.64 -3.26 15.25
CA GLY A 70 3.87 -3.86 14.17
C GLY A 70 4.32 -5.27 13.77
N TRP A 71 5.41 -5.79 14.37
CA TRP A 71 5.96 -7.12 14.07
C TRP A 71 5.64 -8.17 15.15
N SER A 72 5.42 -7.73 16.40
CA SER A 72 5.04 -8.58 17.55
C SER A 72 3.54 -8.87 17.56
#